data_AF-A0A0S2F517-F1
#
_entry.id   AF-A0A0S2F517-F1
#
_cell.length_a   1.000
_cell.length_b   1.000
_cell.length_c   1.000
_cell.angle_alpha   90.00
_cell.angle_beta   90.00
_cell.angle_gamma   90.00
#
_symmetry.space_group_name_H-M   'P 1'
#
loop_
_entity.id
_entity.type
_entity.pdbx_description
1 polymer ?
#
loop_
_entity_poly.entity_id
_entity_poly.type
_entity_poly.pdbx_seq_one_letter_code
_entity_poly.pdbx_strand_id
1 'polypeptide(L)' 'MAGKPHFEVYREGMKPGGQRSLSNAFLAGSLTDGQWRWRLVGGNGEPMAHGESYPDKDSMMRTIVIIANLGGAEILEVNG' A
#
# COMPACT_ATOMS: atom_id res chain seq x y z
N MET A 1 -11.46 -17.80 -11.11
CA MET A 1 -10.30 -18.41 -10.43
C MET A 1 -9.68 -17.32 -9.57
N ALA A 2 -9.54 -17.51 -8.26
CA ALA A 2 -8.87 -16.53 -7.40
C ALA A 2 -7.36 -16.58 -7.71
N GLY A 3 -6.75 -15.42 -7.95
CA GLY A 3 -5.31 -15.28 -8.13
C GLY A 3 -4.54 -15.53 -6.83
N LYS A 4 -3.21 -15.45 -6.90
CA LYS A 4 -2.38 -15.43 -5.69
C LYS A 4 -2.43 -14.02 -5.07
N PRO A 5 -2.45 -13.90 -3.73
CA PRO A 5 -2.30 -12.60 -3.10
C PRO A 5 -0.94 -12.00 -3.50
N HIS A 6 -0.89 -10.68 -3.64
CA HIS A 6 0.32 -9.97 -4.04
C HIS A 6 0.35 -8.55 -3.47
N PHE A 7 1.55 -8.00 -3.35
CA PHE A 7 1.75 -6.61 -2.98
C PHE A 7 1.71 -5.73 -4.22
N GLU A 8 0.86 -4.72 -4.19
CA GLU A 8 0.93 -3.62 -5.15
C GLU A 8 1.70 -2.47 -4.51
N VAL A 9 2.73 -2.00 -5.20
CA VAL A 9 3.61 -0.91 -4.77
C VAL A 9 3.38 0.28 -5.69
N TYR A 10 3.09 1.44 -5.10
CA TYR A 10 2.81 2.66 -5.86
C TYR A 10 3.33 3.89 -5.11
N ARG A 11 3.50 4.98 -5.87
CA ARG A 11 3.83 6.29 -5.32
C ARG A 11 2.56 7.13 -5.31
N GLU A 12 2.10 7.52 -4.13
CA GLU A 12 0.88 8.30 -3.98
C GLU A 12 1.05 9.67 -4.63
N GLY A 13 -0.01 10.20 -5.25
CA GLY A 13 0.03 11.46 -5.99
C GLY A 13 0.56 11.37 -7.42
N MET A 14 1.29 10.31 -7.78
CA MET A 14 1.89 10.17 -9.11
C MET A 14 1.09 9.21 -9.99
N LYS A 15 0.12 9.73 -10.77
CA LYS A 15 -0.52 8.94 -11.84
C LYS A 15 0.44 8.82 -13.03
N PRO A 16 0.78 7.61 -13.52
CA PRO A 16 1.51 7.47 -14.78
C PRO A 16 0.59 7.90 -15.94
N GLY A 17 0.92 9.02 -16.60
CA GLY A 17 0.26 9.48 -17.84
C GLY A 17 -1.15 10.08 -17.70
N GLY A 18 -1.68 10.28 -16.50
CA GLY A 18 -3.04 10.77 -16.29
C GLY A 18 -3.10 12.25 -15.95
N GLN A 19 -3.72 13.06 -16.81
CA GLN A 19 -4.15 14.43 -16.54
C GLN A 19 -4.77 14.51 -15.13
N ARG A 20 -4.26 15.45 -14.33
CA ARG A 20 -4.66 15.70 -12.94
C ARG A 20 -6.19 15.67 -12.83
N SER A 21 -6.74 14.59 -12.30
CA SER A 21 -8.19 14.45 -12.11
C SER A 21 -8.62 15.56 -11.16
N LEU A 22 -9.38 16.53 -11.67
CA LEU A 22 -9.79 17.72 -10.90
C LEU A 22 -10.68 17.35 -9.70
N SER A 23 -11.26 16.15 -9.68
CA SER A 23 -11.93 15.57 -8.52
C SER A 23 -10.99 15.25 -7.34
N ASN A 24 -9.71 14.97 -7.59
CA ASN A 24 -8.71 14.74 -6.53
C ASN A 24 -7.90 16.01 -6.20
N ALA A 25 -8.01 17.06 -7.01
CA ALA A 25 -7.28 18.32 -6.79
C ALA A 25 -7.75 19.06 -5.52
N PHE A 26 -8.96 18.77 -5.02
CA PHE A 26 -9.45 19.30 -3.74
C PHE A 26 -8.74 18.65 -2.52
N LEU A 27 -8.09 17.50 -2.70
CA LEU A 27 -7.29 16.80 -1.69
C LEU A 27 -5.77 17.00 -1.89
N ALA A 28 -5.35 18.03 -2.65
CA ALA A 28 -3.94 18.32 -2.97
C ALA A 28 -3.03 18.70 -1.77
N GLY A 29 -3.48 18.39 -0.54
CA GLY A 29 -2.71 18.49 0.70
C GLY A 29 -2.72 17.16 1.47
N SER A 30 -2.78 16.01 0.81
CA SER A 30 -2.50 14.75 1.51
C SER A 30 -1.04 14.78 1.98
N LEU A 31 -0.80 14.65 3.29
CA LEU A 31 0.56 14.57 3.87
C LEU A 31 1.41 13.44 3.26
N THR A 32 0.76 12.53 2.55
CA THR A 32 1.35 11.36 1.92
C THR A 32 1.62 11.52 0.43
N ASP A 33 1.39 12.70 -0.15
CA ASP A 33 1.71 12.96 -1.56
C ASP A 33 3.20 12.75 -1.85
N GLY A 34 3.50 12.03 -2.93
CA GLY A 34 4.87 11.67 -3.31
C GLY A 34 5.50 10.57 -2.44
N GLN A 35 4.81 10.05 -1.43
CA GLN A 35 5.29 8.96 -0.60
C GLN A 35 5.05 7.60 -1.28
N TRP A 36 5.95 6.66 -1.01
CA TRP A 36 5.81 5.26 -1.38
C TRP A 36 4.81 4.57 -0.47
N ARG A 37 3.92 3.77 -1.08
CA ARG A 37 2.88 3.02 -0.40
C ARG A 37 2.77 1.62 -0.99
N TRP A 38 2.23 0.72 -0.18
CA TRP A 38 1.86 -0.60 -0.62
C TRP A 38 0.47 -0.98 -0.12
N ARG A 39 -0.17 -1.90 -0.84
CA ARG A 39 -1.35 -2.62 -0.37
C ARG A 39 -1.20 -4.10 -0.69
N LEU A 40 -1.69 -4.94 0.21
CA LEU A 40 -1.82 -6.38 -0.01
C LEU A 40 -3.17 -6.63 -0.66
N VAL A 41 -3.16 -7.19 -1.86
CA VAL A 41 -4.37 -7.53 -2.61
C VAL A 41 -4.60 -9.03 -2.52
N GLY A 42 -5.82 -9.42 -2.17
CA GLY A 42 -6.22 -10.82 -2.10
C GLY A 42 -6.35 -11.47 -3.48
N GLY A 43 -6.50 -12.79 -3.50
CA GLY A 43 -6.71 -13.53 -4.75
C GLY A 43 -7.99 -13.15 -5.49
N ASN A 44 -8.95 -12.56 -4.80
CA ASN A 44 -10.19 -12.01 -5.37
C ASN A 44 -10.01 -10.62 -6.00
N GLY A 45 -8.83 -10.00 -5.90
CA GLY A 45 -8.56 -8.66 -6.41
C GLY A 45 -8.92 -7.52 -5.42
N GLU A 46 -9.43 -7.84 -4.24
CA GLU A 46 -9.78 -6.84 -3.23
C GLU A 46 -8.60 -6.54 -2.30
N PRO A 47 -8.37 -5.28 -1.92
CA PRO A 47 -7.38 -4.92 -0.90
C PRO A 47 -7.71 -5.54 0.46
N MET A 48 -6.74 -6.21 1.08
CA MET A 48 -6.84 -6.83 2.40
C MET A 48 -6.14 -6.00 3.48
N ALA A 49 -5.04 -5.32 3.12
CA ALA A 49 -4.27 -4.48 4.03
C ALA A 49 -3.59 -3.34 3.28
N HIS A 50 -3.32 -2.25 4.00
CA HIS A 50 -2.59 -1.09 3.48
C HIS A 50 -1.40 -0.80 4.40
N GLY A 51 -0.27 -0.44 3.79
CA GLY A 51 0.91 0.02 4.51
C GLY A 51 0.89 1.51 4.83
N GLU A 52 1.80 1.89 5.72
CA GLU A 52 2.15 3.28 5.99
C GLU A 52 2.78 3.95 4.76
N SER A 53 2.94 5.27 4.84
CA SER A 53 3.65 6.07 3.85
C SER A 53 5.15 6.10 4.14
N TYR A 54 5.96 5.90 3.11
CA TYR A 54 7.42 5.93 3.20
C TYR A 54 8.01 6.99 2.27
N PRO A 55 8.99 7.78 2.74
CA PRO A 55 9.69 8.73 1.86
C PRO A 55 10.63 8.04 0.87
N ASP A 56 11.08 6.83 1.22
CA ASP A 56 12.07 6.07 0.48
C ASP A 56 11.53 4.69 0.07
N LYS A 57 11.81 4.30 -1.19
CA LYS A 57 11.31 3.04 -1.76
C LYS A 57 11.99 1.83 -1.12
N ASP A 58 13.28 1.90 -0.87
CA ASP A 58 14.05 0.75 -0.36
C ASP A 58 13.62 0.40 1.05
N SER A 59 13.37 1.42 1.87
CA SER A 59 12.83 1.27 3.23
C SER A 59 11.47 0.58 3.23
N MET A 60 10.56 1.00 2.34
CA MET A 60 9.28 0.33 2.14
C MET A 60 9.46 -1.13 1.65
N MET A 61 10.34 -1.36 0.68
CA MET A 61 10.57 -2.71 0.14
C MET A 61 11.12 -3.67 1.19
N ARG A 62 11.99 -3.22 2.09
CA ARG A 62 12.47 -4.02 3.23
C ARG A 62 11.31 -4.47 4.12
N THR A 63 10.38 -3.57 4.44
CA THR A 63 9.17 -3.91 5.22
C THR A 63 8.31 -4.95 4.50
N ILE A 64 8.06 -4.77 3.20
CA ILE A 64 7.27 -5.73 2.40
C ILE A 64 7.92 -7.12 2.41
N VAL A 65 9.24 -7.19 2.24
CA VAL A 65 9.96 -8.47 2.27
C VAL A 65 9.82 -9.15 3.63
N ILE A 66 9.90 -8.40 4.73
CA ILE A 66 9.66 -8.94 6.07
C ILE A 66 8.26 -9.54 6.14
N ILE A 67 7.22 -8.76 5.80
CA ILE A 67 5.82 -9.20 5.87
C ILE A 67 5.57 -10.42 4.98
N ALA A 68 6.11 -10.43 3.77
CA ALA A 68 5.95 -11.53 2.81
C ALA A 68 6.56 -12.85 3.31
N ASN A 69 7.50 -12.79 4.25
CA ASN A 69 8.15 -13.96 4.83
C ASN A 69 7.75 -14.21 6.31
N LEU A 70 6.81 -13.43 6.86
CA LEU A 70 6.31 -13.66 8.21
C LEU A 70 5.54 -14.99 8.24
N GLY A 71 6.05 -15.95 9.01
CA GLY A 71 5.35 -17.18 9.39
C GLY A 71 5.11 -17.20 10.89
N GLY A 72 3.88 -17.47 11.32
CA GLY A 72 3.58 -17.70 12.74
C GLY A 72 3.62 -16.46 13.63
N ALA A 73 3.35 -15.26 13.09
CA ALA A 73 3.16 -14.07 13.92
C ALA A 73 1.99 -14.28 14.89
N GLU A 74 2.18 -13.87 16.15
CA GLU A 74 1.15 -13.93 17.19
C GLU A 74 0.01 -12.94 16.88
N ILE A 75 -1.23 -13.36 17.14
CA ILE A 75 -2.41 -12.52 17.01
C ILE A 75 -2.81 -12.09 18.42
N LEU A 76 -2.71 -10.80 18.70
CA LEU A 76 -3.14 -10.20 19.95
C LEU A 76 -4.30 -9.24 19.70
N GLU A 77 -5.44 -9.52 20.35
CA GLU A 77 -6.60 -8.63 20.37
C GLU A 77 -6.44 -7.64 21.52
N VAL A 78 -6.50 -6.33 21.22
CA VAL A 78 -6.21 -5.29 22.22
C VAL A 78 -7.49 -4.71 22.83
N ASN A 79 -8.58 -4.58 22.08
CA ASN A 79 -9.74 -3.79 22.50
C ASN A 79 -11.15 -4.36 22.20
N GLY A 80 -11.30 -5.62 21.76
CA GLY A 80 -12.62 -6.28 21.64
C GLY A 80 -13.67 -5.55 20.81
#